data_AF-A0A178WH22-F1
#
_entry.id   AF-A0A178WH22-F1
#
_cell.length_a   1.000
_cell.length_b   1.000
_cell.length_c   1.000
_cell.angle_alpha   90.00
_cell.angle_beta   90.00
_cell.angle_gamma   90.00
#
_symmetry.space_group_name_H-M   'P 1'
#
loop_
_entity.id
_entity.type
_entity.pdbx_description
1 polymer ?
#
loop_
_entity_poly.entity_id
_entity_poly.type
_entity_poly.pdbx_seq_one_letter_code
_entity_poly.pdbx_strand_id
1 'polypeptide(L)'
;MGLGHKVEMAVENNNLREILDPTVSEWPEEETLELAKLALQCCELRKKDRPDLALVLLPALNRLKEFATEDHERIQDRTSHVSHEHNSVPLSPIPSSQIEDELRKSY
;
A
#
# COMPACT_ATOMS: atom_id res chain seq x y z
N MET A 1 6.29 26.77 13.26
CA MET A 1 6.14 25.32 13.57
C MET A 1 5.73 24.61 12.30
N GLY A 2 6.36 23.48 11.96
CA GLY A 2 6.07 22.72 10.75
C GLY A 2 5.04 21.62 10.95
N LEU A 3 4.68 20.91 9.88
CA LEU A 3 3.72 19.80 9.93
C LEU A 3 4.16 18.69 10.88
N GLY A 4 5.43 18.27 10.85
CA GLY A 4 5.95 17.21 11.72
C GLY A 4 5.73 17.50 13.22
N HIS A 5 5.98 18.74 13.65
CA HIS A 5 5.73 19.14 15.04
C HIS A 5 4.23 19.13 15.40
N LYS A 6 3.35 19.52 14.48
CA LYS A 6 1.89 19.42 14.72
C LYS A 6 1.46 17.97 14.88
N VAL A 7 2.03 17.07 14.09
CA VAL A 7 1.75 15.63 14.16
C VAL A 7 2.25 15.04 15.47
N GLU A 8 3.49 15.36 15.87
CA GLU A 8 4.08 14.94 17.13
C GLU A 8 3.22 15.35 18.34
N MET A 9 2.82 16.63 18.41
CA MET A 9 1.92 17.11 19.46
C MET A 9 0.55 16.42 19.45
N ALA A 10 0.00 16.13 18.27
CA ALA A 10 -1.28 15.43 18.17
C ALA A 10 -1.16 13.96 18.63
N VAL A 11 -0.04 13.31 18.35
CA VAL A 11 0.26 11.95 18.82
C VAL A 11 0.43 11.93 20.34
N GLU A 12 1.19 12.86 20.91
CA GLU A 12 1.44 12.95 22.36
C GLU A 12 0.16 13.26 23.16
N ASN A 13 -0.71 14.11 22.62
CA ASN A 13 -1.99 14.48 23.25
C ASN A 13 -3.13 13.49 22.93
N ASN A 14 -2.84 12.37 22.25
CA ASN A 14 -3.83 11.38 21.83
C ASN A 14 -4.99 11.99 21.01
N ASN A 15 -4.66 12.98 20.18
CA ASN A 15 -5.61 13.78 19.40
C ASN A 15 -5.27 13.79 17.90
N LEU A 16 -4.74 12.67 17.41
CA LEU A 16 -4.30 12.51 16.01
C LEU A 16 -5.43 12.79 15.00
N ARG A 17 -6.68 12.47 15.35
CA ARG A 17 -7.86 12.69 14.48
C ARG A 17 -8.03 14.13 13.98
N GLU A 18 -7.61 15.14 14.75
CA GLU A 18 -7.76 16.55 14.36
C GLU A 18 -6.86 16.99 13.19
N ILE A 19 -5.81 16.21 12.90
CA ILE A 19 -4.85 16.53 11.85
C ILE A 19 -4.94 15.58 10.65
N LEU A 20 -5.73 14.51 10.78
CA LEU A 20 -6.00 13.59 9.67
C LEU A 20 -6.90 14.25 8.63
N ASP A 21 -6.91 13.68 7.42
CA ASP A 21 -7.80 14.17 6.36
C ASP A 21 -9.26 14.01 6.80
N PRO A 22 -10.03 15.11 6.89
CA PRO A 22 -11.42 15.07 7.35
C PRO A 22 -12.38 14.44 6.34
N THR A 23 -11.95 14.17 5.10
CA THR A 23 -12.77 13.51 4.09
C THR A 23 -12.91 12.00 4.33
N VAL A 24 -12.05 11.42 5.17
CA VAL A 24 -12.10 10.01 5.57
C VAL A 24 -12.74 9.91 6.95
N SER A 25 -13.87 9.20 7.03
CA SER A 25 -14.67 9.12 8.26
C SER A 25 -14.13 8.11 9.28
N GLU A 26 -13.69 6.94 8.81
CA GLU A 26 -13.32 5.81 9.66
C GLU A 26 -11.83 5.49 9.50
N TRP A 27 -10.99 6.22 10.22
CA TRP A 27 -9.57 5.92 10.29
C TRP A 27 -9.31 4.71 11.20
N PRO A 28 -8.51 3.74 10.75
CA PRO A 28 -8.04 2.66 11.62
C PRO A 28 -7.08 3.25 12.65
N GLU A 29 -7.56 3.53 13.86
CA GLU A 29 -6.84 4.37 14.84
C GLU A 29 -5.44 3.82 15.19
N GLU A 30 -5.34 2.51 15.37
CA GLU A 30 -4.10 1.85 15.81
C GLU A 30 -3.03 1.90 14.70
N GLU A 31 -3.38 1.49 13.50
CA GLU A 31 -2.50 1.46 12.33
C GLU A 31 -2.15 2.88 11.86
N THR A 32 -3.09 3.81 11.97
CA THR A 32 -2.85 5.23 11.66
C THR A 32 -1.86 5.84 12.65
N LEU A 33 -1.99 5.51 13.95
CA LEU A 33 -1.07 5.95 14.98
C LEU A 33 0.32 5.33 14.81
N GLU A 34 0.40 4.04 14.47
CA GLU A 34 1.66 3.35 14.17
C GLU A 34 2.36 4.01 12.99
N LEU A 35 1.65 4.23 11.88
CA LEU A 35 2.20 4.89 10.70
C LEU A 35 2.64 6.32 10.99
N ALA A 36 1.88 7.09 11.77
CA ALA A 36 2.25 8.45 12.16
C ALA A 36 3.55 8.49 12.97
N LYS A 37 3.71 7.58 13.96
CA LYS A 37 4.95 7.46 14.75
C LYS A 37 6.14 7.09 13.86
N LEU A 38 5.95 6.13 12.97
CA LEU A 38 6.99 5.69 12.04
C LEU A 38 7.41 6.82 11.08
N ALA A 39 6.45 7.60 10.58
CA ALA A 39 6.70 8.75 9.72
C ALA A 39 7.45 9.87 10.47
N LEU A 40 7.10 10.15 11.73
CA LEU A 40 7.82 11.11 12.56
C LEU A 40 9.30 10.74 12.70
N GLN A 41 9.59 9.46 13.00
CA GLN A 41 10.97 8.96 13.09
C GLN A 41 11.71 9.09 11.76
N CYS A 42 11.04 8.89 10.62
CA CYS A 42 11.64 9.10 9.30
C CYS A 42 11.98 10.57 9.02
N CYS A 43 11.23 11.50 9.59
CA CYS A 43 11.40 12.94 9.44
C CYS A 43 12.47 13.54 10.37
N GLU A 44 13.14 12.74 11.19
CA GLU A 44 14.20 13.22 12.07
C GLU A 44 15.33 13.94 11.32
N LEU A 45 15.73 15.10 11.85
CA LEU A 45 16.72 15.95 11.19
C LEU A 45 18.07 15.25 11.06
N ARG A 46 18.42 14.45 12.05
CA ARG A 46 19.69 13.73 12.13
C ARG A 46 19.53 12.34 11.54
N LYS A 47 20.39 12.00 10.58
CA LYS A 47 20.39 10.69 9.91
C LYS A 47 20.40 9.51 10.89
N LYS A 48 21.13 9.62 12.00
CA LYS A 48 21.26 8.54 12.99
C LYS A 48 20.02 8.32 13.87
N ASP A 49 19.12 9.30 13.92
CA ASP A 49 17.89 9.22 14.71
C ASP A 49 16.74 8.65 13.84
N ARG A 50 16.95 8.56 12.51
CA ARG A 50 16.02 7.90 11.58
C ARG A 50 16.13 6.37 11.67
N PRO A 51 15.02 5.64 11.46
CA PRO A 51 15.02 4.19 11.49
C PRO A 51 15.81 3.61 10.32
N ASP A 52 16.38 2.42 10.51
CA ASP A 52 16.99 1.68 9.43
C ASP A 52 15.91 1.23 8.43
N LEU A 53 16.16 1.50 7.14
CA LEU A 53 15.20 1.22 6.09
C LEU A 53 14.88 -0.28 5.98
N ALA A 54 15.90 -1.13 5.98
CA ALA A 54 15.74 -2.56 5.73
C ALA A 54 15.28 -3.32 6.97
N LEU A 55 15.77 -2.93 8.15
CA LEU A 55 15.56 -3.67 9.39
C LEU A 55 14.32 -3.22 10.16
N VAL A 56 13.91 -1.96 10.04
CA VAL A 56 12.80 -1.39 10.83
C VAL A 56 11.67 -0.91 9.93
N LEU A 57 11.99 -0.02 8.98
CA LEU A 57 10.94 0.66 8.21
C LEU A 57 10.21 -0.29 7.25
N LEU A 58 10.92 -1.09 6.45
CA LEU A 58 10.32 -2.02 5.51
C LEU A 58 9.46 -3.10 6.20
N PRO A 59 9.92 -3.77 7.27
CA PRO A 59 9.08 -4.72 8.00
C PRO A 59 7.80 -4.10 8.58
N ALA A 60 7.88 -2.89 9.14
CA ALA A 60 6.69 -2.21 9.67
C ALA A 60 5.71 -1.83 8.54
N LEU A 61 6.21 -1.28 7.44
CA LEU A 61 5.38 -0.94 6.28
C LEU A 61 4.74 -2.17 5.63
N ASN A 62 5.43 -3.32 5.62
CA ASN A 62 4.85 -4.56 5.10
C ASN A 62 3.67 -5.03 5.95
N ARG A 63 3.76 -4.93 7.29
CA ARG A 63 2.63 -5.27 8.19
C ARG A 63 1.44 -4.35 7.97
N LEU A 64 1.67 -3.05 7.87
CA LEU A 64 0.62 -2.06 7.58
C LEU A 64 -0.01 -2.28 6.19
N LYS A 65 0.80 -2.71 5.22
CA LYS A 65 0.32 -3.09 3.89
C LYS A 65 -0.55 -4.35 3.96
N GLU A 66 -0.12 -5.38 4.68
CA GLU A 66 -0.87 -6.62 4.87
C GLU A 66 -2.26 -6.31 5.45
N PHE A 67 -2.32 -5.51 6.52
CA PHE A 67 -3.58 -4.99 7.09
C PHE A 67 -4.46 -4.32 6.04
N ALA A 68 -3.91 -3.37 5.27
CA ALA A 68 -4.67 -2.65 4.24
C ALA A 68 -5.18 -3.57 3.12
N THR A 69 -4.52 -4.71 2.87
CA THR A 69 -4.95 -5.70 1.87
C THR A 69 -5.94 -6.73 2.41
N GLU A 70 -5.82 -7.14 3.67
CA GLU A 70 -6.76 -8.08 4.31
C GLU A 70 -8.18 -7.52 4.39
N ASP A 71 -8.32 -6.21 4.60
CA ASP A 71 -9.62 -5.52 4.57
C ASP A 71 -10.29 -5.54 3.18
N HIS A 72 -9.50 -5.60 2.10
CA HIS A 72 -10.03 -5.62 0.74
C HIS A 72 -10.59 -7.00 0.34
N GLU A 73 -10.03 -8.08 0.88
CA GLU A 73 -10.46 -9.45 0.60
C GLU A 73 -11.81 -9.81 1.26
N ARG A 74 -12.17 -9.18 2.38
CA ARG A 74 -13.49 -9.36 3.03
C ARG A 74 -14.67 -8.83 2.19
N ILE A 75 -14.43 -7.92 1.26
CA ILE A 75 -15.48 -7.29 0.43
C ILE A 75 -15.77 -8.14 -0.81
N GLN A 76 -14.79 -8.87 -1.34
CA GLN A 76 -14.94 -9.67 -2.56
C GLN A 76 -15.77 -10.96 -2.35
N ASP A 77 -15.92 -11.43 -1.11
CA ASP A 77 -16.70 -12.65 -0.80
C ASP A 77 -18.23 -12.43 -0.79
N ARG A 78 -18.71 -11.17 -0.89
CA ARG A 78 -20.17 -10.88 -0.93
C ARG A 78 -20.77 -10.81 -2.33
N THR A 79 -19.95 -10.86 -3.39
CA THR A 79 -20.42 -10.75 -4.78
C THR A 79 -20.33 -12.05 -5.59
N SER A 80 -19.97 -13.18 -4.97
CA SER A 80 -19.74 -14.46 -5.67
C SER A 80 -21.00 -15.30 -5.94
N HIS A 81 -22.22 -14.80 -5.71
CA HIS A 81 -23.46 -15.53 -6.06
C HIS A 81 -24.48 -14.69 -6.85
N VAL A 82 -24.05 -14.10 -7.96
CA VAL A 82 -24.96 -13.90 -9.11
C VAL A 82 -24.30 -14.50 -10.33
N SER A 83 -24.58 -15.79 -10.55
CA SER A 83 -24.29 -16.47 -11.80
C SER A 83 -24.97 -15.75 -12.95
N HIS A 84 -24.21 -15.26 -13.93
CA HIS A 84 -24.73 -15.11 -15.28
C HIS A 84 -23.69 -15.59 -16.28
N GLU A 85 -23.98 -16.75 -16.85
CA GLU A 85 -23.26 -17.39 -17.95
C GLU A 85 -23.34 -16.54 -19.22
N HIS A 86 -22.20 -16.26 -19.86
CA HIS A 86 -21.81 -16.70 -21.22
C HIS A 86 -20.76 -15.76 -21.84
N ASN A 87 -19.60 -16.34 -22.18
CA ASN A 87 -18.79 -16.12 -23.40
C ASN A 87 -17.32 -16.42 -23.10
N SER A 88 -17.01 -17.71 -23.01
CA SER A 88 -15.64 -18.20 -23.15
C SER A 88 -15.26 -18.12 -24.63
N VAL A 89 -14.37 -17.19 -25.00
CA VAL A 89 -13.58 -17.32 -26.23
C VAL A 89 -12.31 -18.08 -25.88
N PRO A 90 -12.03 -19.26 -26.46
CA PRO A 90 -10.80 -20.00 -26.17
C PRO A 90 -9.58 -19.31 -26.79
N LEU A 91 -8.51 -19.12 -26.00
CA LEU A 91 -7.18 -18.86 -26.55
C LEU A 91 -6.68 -20.12 -27.25
N SER A 92 -6.48 -20.06 -28.57
CA SER A 92 -5.68 -21.05 -29.28
C SER A 92 -4.18 -20.76 -29.07
N PRO A 93 -3.33 -21.79 -28.91
CA PRO A 93 -1.88 -21.61 -28.78
C PRO A 93 -1.28 -21.14 -30.12
N ILE A 94 -0.49 -20.07 -30.10
CA ILE A 94 0.28 -19.62 -31.27
C ILE A 94 1.41 -20.65 -31.52
N PRO A 95 1.52 -21.24 -32.73
CA PRO A 95 2.60 -22.19 -33.06
C PRO A 95 3.97 -21.51 -33.17
N SER A 96 5.02 -22.19 -32.70
CA SER A 96 6.41 -21.73 -32.59
C SER A 96 7.17 -21.50 -33.92
N SER A 97 6.51 -21.08 -34.99
CA SER A 97 7.10 -20.93 -36.33
C SER A 97 7.26 -19.49 -36.81
N GLN A 98 7.23 -18.49 -35.93
CA GLN A 98 7.37 -17.07 -36.29
C GLN A 98 8.58 -16.36 -35.66
N ILE A 99 9.53 -17.08 -35.08
CA ILE A 99 10.68 -16.49 -34.37
C ILE A 99 11.93 -16.28 -35.26
N GLU A 100 11.97 -16.74 -36.52
CA GLU A 100 13.20 -16.64 -37.34
C GLU A 100 13.21 -15.62 -38.49
N ASP A 101 12.11 -14.91 -38.79
CA ASP A 101 12.09 -13.93 -39.91
C ASP A 101 12.37 -12.46 -39.50
N GLU A 102 12.38 -12.13 -38.21
CA GLU A 102 12.66 -10.76 -37.71
C GLU A 102 14.15 -10.49 -37.38
N LEU A 103 15.04 -11.46 -37.61
CA LEU A 103 16.50 -11.30 -37.39
C LEU A 103 17.34 -11.26 -38.67
N ARG A 104 16.69 -11.24 -39.85
CA ARG A 104 17.36 -11.10 -41.16
C ARG A 104 17.04 -9.79 -41.89
N LYS A 105 16.70 -8.74 -41.15
CA LYS A 105 16.57 -7.36 -41.66
C LYS A 105 17.40 -6.32 -40.90
N SER A 106 18.31 -6.76 -40.03
CA SER A 106 19.22 -5.87 -39.33
C SER A 106 20.66 -6.36 -39.39
N TYR A 107 21.19 -6.65 -40.58
CA TYR A 107 22.59 -6.47 -41.00
C TYR A 107 22.67 -6.48 -42.52
#